data_AF-A0A8T3XXY7-F1
#
_entry.id   AF-A0A8T3XXY7-F1
#
_cell.length_a   1.000
_cell.length_b   1.000
_cell.length_c   1.000
_cell.angle_alpha   90.00
_cell.angle_beta   90.00
_cell.angle_gamma   90.00
#
_symmetry.space_group_name_H-M   'P 1'
#
loop_
_entity.id
_entity.type
_entity.pdbx_description
1 polymer ?
#
loop_
_entity_poly.entity_id
_entity_poly.type
_entity_poly.pdbx_seq_one_letter_code
_entity_poly.pdbx_strand_id
1 'polypeptide(L)'
;MRIKKTILITFSVRSEKFDSNSERNKFFRELYGWKQTVPAENKTYEYHRDGLLDEMPHKRVDQSSFIIQEDNFDRMTQFFEEWHKKVIWKTFKLLLNNKEMREMFEDEEEVE
;
A
#
# COMPACT_ATOMS: atom_id res chain seq x y z
N MET A 1 14.73 15.47 -20.78
CA MET A 1 13.96 15.17 -19.56
C MET A 1 13.29 13.82 -19.78
N ARG A 2 13.62 12.76 -19.01
CA ARG A 2 12.89 11.50 -19.10
C ARG A 2 11.64 11.63 -18.24
N ILE A 3 10.49 11.30 -18.83
CA ILE A 3 9.21 11.23 -18.14
C ILE A 3 9.05 9.78 -17.72
N LYS A 4 8.79 9.54 -16.44
CA LYS A 4 8.38 8.24 -15.92
C LYS A 4 6.88 8.27 -15.63
N LYS A 5 6.25 7.13 -15.85
CA LYS A 5 4.83 6.94 -15.58
C LYS A 5 4.68 6.41 -14.18
N THR A 6 3.81 7.05 -13.42
CA THR A 6 3.36 6.59 -12.11
C THR A 6 1.85 6.53 -12.08
N ILE A 7 1.32 5.85 -11.09
CA ILE A 7 -0.11 5.63 -10.97
C ILE A 7 -0.52 6.03 -9.57
N LEU A 8 -1.38 7.04 -9.50
CA LEU A 8 -2.15 7.32 -8.30
C LEU A 8 -3.30 6.32 -8.23
N ILE A 9 -3.37 5.60 -7.14
CA ILE A 9 -4.44 4.67 -6.82
C ILE A 9 -5.24 5.27 -5.67
N THR A 10 -6.56 5.24 -5.82
CA THR A 10 -7.52 5.60 -4.78
C THR A 10 -8.48 4.45 -4.61
N PHE A 11 -8.86 4.12 -3.38
CA PHE A 11 -9.81 3.04 -3.14
C PHE A 11 -10.83 3.39 -2.06
N SER A 12 -11.88 2.59 -1.97
CA SER A 12 -12.89 2.64 -0.94
C SER A 12 -13.36 1.23 -0.63
N VAL A 13 -13.56 0.94 0.66
CA VAL A 13 -14.03 -0.37 1.13
C VAL A 13 -15.55 -0.37 1.28
N ARG A 14 -16.19 -1.40 0.75
CA ARG A 14 -17.62 -1.66 0.94
C ARG A 14 -17.80 -2.50 2.18
N SER A 15 -17.85 -1.85 3.34
CA SER A 15 -17.87 -2.52 4.65
C SER A 15 -18.98 -3.57 4.77
N GLU A 16 -20.11 -3.39 4.09
CA GLU A 16 -21.24 -4.33 4.05
C GLU A 16 -20.98 -5.63 3.28
N LYS A 17 -19.88 -5.68 2.52
CA LYS A 17 -19.46 -6.85 1.72
C LYS A 17 -18.38 -7.69 2.39
N PHE A 18 -17.85 -7.24 3.52
CA PHE A 18 -16.94 -8.02 4.34
C PHE A 18 -17.76 -8.91 5.29
N ASP A 19 -17.31 -10.14 5.47
CA ASP A 19 -17.98 -11.12 6.32
C ASP A 19 -17.80 -10.76 7.80
N SER A 20 -16.74 -10.02 8.13
CA SER A 20 -16.48 -9.54 9.49
C SER A 20 -15.50 -8.36 9.52
N ASN A 21 -15.44 -7.68 10.66
CA ASN A 21 -14.38 -6.69 10.93
C ASN A 21 -12.98 -7.30 10.86
N SER A 22 -12.83 -8.59 11.21
CA SER A 22 -11.54 -9.29 11.12
C SER A 22 -11.08 -9.43 9.67
N GLU A 23 -12.00 -9.78 8.77
CA GLU A 23 -11.72 -9.86 7.34
C GLU A 23 -11.37 -8.49 6.76
N ARG A 24 -12.12 -7.44 7.14
CA ARG A 24 -11.80 -6.07 6.73
C ARG A 24 -10.42 -5.63 7.23
N ASN A 25 -10.07 -5.99 8.45
CA ASN A 25 -8.74 -5.70 8.99
C ASN A 25 -7.65 -6.50 8.28
N LYS A 26 -7.95 -7.73 7.82
CA LYS A 26 -7.04 -8.53 7.00
C LYS A 26 -6.68 -7.81 5.69
N PHE A 27 -7.65 -7.19 5.00
CA PHE A 27 -7.37 -6.36 3.82
C PHE A 27 -6.35 -5.26 4.11
N PHE A 28 -6.57 -4.48 5.17
CA PHE A 28 -5.65 -3.39 5.51
C PHE A 28 -4.27 -3.89 5.94
N ARG A 29 -4.22 -5.02 6.64
CA ARG A 29 -2.98 -5.68 7.06
C ARG A 29 -2.18 -6.20 5.87
N GLU A 30 -2.84 -6.82 4.90
CA GLU A 30 -2.17 -7.29 3.69
C GLU A 30 -1.73 -6.14 2.78
N LEU A 31 -2.43 -5.00 2.81
CA LEU A 31 -2.03 -3.82 2.04
C LEU A 31 -0.86 -3.05 2.68
N TYR A 32 -0.96 -2.75 3.98
CA TYR A 32 -0.09 -1.82 4.70
C TYR A 32 0.89 -2.49 5.68
N GLY A 33 0.79 -3.79 5.87
CA GLY A 33 1.50 -4.49 6.93
C GLY A 33 0.90 -4.22 8.31
N TRP A 34 1.49 -4.84 9.34
CA TRP A 34 1.12 -4.59 10.73
C TRP A 34 2.20 -5.00 11.73
N LYS A 35 2.16 -4.37 12.91
CA LYS A 35 2.96 -4.80 14.05
C LYS A 35 2.29 -5.95 14.78
N GLN A 36 2.97 -7.08 14.89
CA GLN A 36 2.61 -8.23 15.70
C GLN A 36 3.33 -8.15 17.04
N THR A 37 2.56 -8.02 18.11
CA THR A 37 3.07 -8.01 19.49
C THR A 37 2.96 -9.42 20.09
N VAL A 38 4.07 -10.00 20.51
CA VAL A 38 4.15 -11.32 21.16
C VAL A 38 4.54 -11.13 22.62
N PRO A 39 3.62 -11.37 23.57
CA PRO A 39 3.95 -11.37 24.99
C PRO A 39 4.77 -12.61 25.33
N ALA A 40 5.88 -12.41 26.05
CA ALA A 40 6.67 -13.43 26.71
C ALA A 40 6.66 -13.15 28.23
N GLU A 41 6.96 -14.17 29.05
CA GLU A 41 6.75 -14.19 30.50
C GLU A 41 7.11 -12.89 31.26
N ASN A 42 8.12 -12.13 30.80
CA ASN A 42 8.48 -10.81 31.35
C ASN A 42 8.84 -9.75 30.29
N LYS A 43 8.57 -9.98 29.00
CA LYS A 43 8.96 -9.07 27.90
C LYS A 43 7.93 -9.08 26.78
N THR A 44 7.86 -7.99 26.04
CA THR A 44 7.02 -7.88 24.84
C THR A 44 7.92 -7.76 23.62
N TYR A 45 7.72 -8.63 22.64
CA TYR A 45 8.43 -8.58 21.37
C TYR A 45 7.51 -8.03 20.28
N GLU A 46 8.00 -7.08 19.50
CA GLU A 46 7.27 -6.53 18.36
C GLU A 46 7.93 -6.98 17.06
N TYR A 47 7.14 -7.53 16.16
CA TYR A 47 7.55 -7.95 14.81
C TYR A 47 6.74 -7.18 13.79
N HIS A 48 7.39 -6.54 12.82
CA HIS A 48 6.68 -6.02 11.66
C HIS A 48 6.34 -7.18 10.72
N ARG A 49 5.11 -7.20 10.23
CA ARG A 49 4.64 -8.10 9.20
C ARG A 49 4.39 -7.26 7.96
N ASP A 50 5.17 -7.55 6.92
CA ASP A 50 5.14 -6.79 5.68
C ASP A 50 3.78 -6.92 4.99
N GLY A 51 3.27 -5.79 4.51
CA GLY A 51 2.18 -5.74 3.54
C GLY A 51 2.71 -5.55 2.12
N LEU A 52 1.81 -5.59 1.15
CA LEU A 52 2.14 -5.42 -0.25
C LEU A 52 2.88 -4.11 -0.54
N LEU A 53 2.51 -3.02 0.14
CA LEU A 53 3.16 -1.73 -0.03
C LEU A 53 4.57 -1.68 0.57
N ASP A 54 4.88 -2.49 1.57
CA ASP A 54 6.24 -2.56 2.13
C ASP A 54 7.23 -3.21 1.13
N GLU A 55 6.72 -4.00 0.19
CA GLU A 55 7.52 -4.69 -0.83
C GLU A 55 7.73 -3.86 -2.12
N MET A 56 7.25 -2.61 -2.17
CA MET A 56 7.37 -1.78 -3.36
C MET A 56 7.55 -0.29 -3.04
N PRO A 57 8.33 0.45 -3.85
CA PRO A 57 8.39 1.90 -3.75
C PRO A 57 7.01 2.51 -3.96
N HIS A 58 6.51 3.17 -2.94
CA HIS A 58 5.20 3.82 -2.96
C HIS A 58 5.27 5.16 -2.23
N LYS A 59 4.37 6.07 -2.57
CA LYS A 59 4.14 7.27 -1.78
C LYS A 59 2.72 7.26 -1.25
N ARG A 60 2.55 7.21 0.05
CA ARG A 60 1.23 7.37 0.66
C ARG A 60 0.76 8.82 0.52
N VAL A 61 -0.45 8.99 -0.02
CA VAL A 61 -1.10 10.30 -0.14
C VAL A 61 -2.15 10.47 0.95
N ASP A 62 -2.91 9.42 1.24
CA ASP A 62 -3.92 9.35 2.30
C ASP A 62 -4.02 7.90 2.84
N GLN A 63 -4.92 7.65 3.79
CA GLN A 63 -5.31 6.32 4.22
C GLN A 63 -5.94 5.47 3.11
N SER A 64 -6.54 6.08 2.09
CA SER A 64 -7.15 5.34 0.97
C SER A 64 -6.61 5.77 -0.39
N SER A 65 -5.43 6.38 -0.43
CA SER A 65 -4.76 6.73 -1.67
C SER A 65 -3.24 6.70 -1.56
N PHE A 66 -2.60 6.23 -2.63
CA PHE A 66 -1.15 6.10 -2.70
C PHE A 66 -0.70 6.10 -4.17
N ILE A 67 0.55 6.48 -4.40
CA ILE A 67 1.18 6.52 -5.71
C ILE A 67 2.19 5.38 -5.78
N ILE A 68 2.18 4.65 -6.89
CA ILE A 68 3.18 3.61 -7.18
C ILE A 68 3.84 3.87 -8.54
N GLN A 69 5.00 3.24 -8.74
CA GLN A 69 5.61 3.14 -10.06
C GLN A 69 4.76 2.24 -10.98
N GLU A 70 4.70 2.54 -12.28
CA GLU A 70 3.91 1.77 -13.25
C GLU A 70 4.30 0.27 -13.26
N ASP A 71 5.57 -0.05 -13.01
CA ASP A 71 6.07 -1.43 -12.97
C ASP A 71 5.43 -2.29 -11.87
N ASN A 72 4.86 -1.68 -10.82
CA ASN A 72 4.17 -2.37 -9.73
C ASN A 72 2.66 -2.50 -9.96
N PHE A 73 2.14 -1.98 -11.07
CA PHE A 73 0.70 -1.86 -11.29
C PHE A 73 -0.01 -3.20 -11.38
N ASP A 74 0.59 -4.19 -12.04
CA ASP A 74 -0.01 -5.51 -12.23
C ASP A 74 -0.18 -6.23 -10.89
N ARG A 75 0.85 -6.17 -10.02
CA ARG A 75 0.80 -6.72 -8.65
C ARG A 75 -0.32 -6.09 -7.84
N MET A 76 -0.44 -4.76 -7.90
CA MET A 76 -1.47 -4.03 -7.16
C MET A 76 -2.88 -4.32 -7.70
N THR A 77 -3.03 -4.43 -9.01
CA THR A 77 -4.31 -4.79 -9.64
C THR A 77 -4.72 -6.20 -9.22
N GLN A 78 -3.80 -7.17 -9.24
CA GLN A 78 -4.08 -8.52 -8.77
C GLN A 78 -4.57 -8.52 -7.31
N PHE A 79 -3.89 -7.78 -6.43
CA PHE A 79 -4.31 -7.64 -5.04
C PHE A 79 -5.75 -7.11 -4.93
N PHE A 80 -6.08 -6.02 -5.60
CA PHE A 80 -7.44 -5.48 -5.53
C PHE A 80 -8.51 -6.43 -6.13
N GLU A 81 -8.17 -7.17 -7.18
CA GLU A 81 -9.06 -8.18 -7.77
C GLU A 81 -9.33 -9.36 -6.82
N GLU A 82 -8.36 -9.78 -6.00
CA GLU A 82 -8.55 -10.79 -4.96
C GLU A 82 -9.59 -10.35 -3.92
N TRP A 83 -9.67 -9.04 -3.67
CA TRP A 83 -10.68 -8.43 -2.80
C TRP A 83 -12.01 -8.10 -3.53
N HIS A 84 -12.08 -8.35 -4.85
CA HIS A 84 -13.25 -8.32 -5.71
C HIS A 84 -14.24 -7.19 -5.37
N LYS A 85 -15.54 -7.50 -5.21
CA LYS A 85 -16.64 -6.55 -4.97
C LYS A 85 -16.58 -5.89 -3.60
N LYS A 86 -15.61 -6.23 -2.75
CA LYS A 86 -15.44 -5.66 -1.40
C LYS A 86 -14.68 -4.33 -1.45
N VAL A 87 -13.89 -4.10 -2.49
CA VAL A 87 -13.10 -2.88 -2.67
C VAL A 87 -13.41 -2.27 -4.03
N ILE A 88 -13.61 -0.96 -4.06
CA ILE A 88 -13.72 -0.19 -5.30
C ILE A 88 -12.44 0.63 -5.40
N TRP A 89 -11.74 0.56 -6.52
CA TRP A 89 -10.55 1.37 -6.76
C TRP A 89 -10.63 2.12 -8.09
N LYS A 90 -9.89 3.22 -8.16
CA LYS A 90 -9.68 4.03 -9.36
C LYS A 90 -8.20 4.34 -9.50
N THR A 91 -7.76 4.43 -10.73
CA THR A 91 -6.36 4.68 -11.09
C THR A 91 -6.28 5.94 -11.94
N PHE A 92 -5.25 6.73 -11.70
CA PHE A 92 -4.96 7.93 -12.46
C PHE A 92 -3.50 7.88 -12.88
N LYS A 93 -3.25 7.94 -14.19
CA LYS A 93 -1.89 8.00 -14.71
C LYS A 93 -1.32 9.38 -14.44
N LEU A 94 -0.16 9.41 -13.81
CA LEU A 94 0.63 10.59 -13.55
C LEU A 94 1.89 10.54 -14.39
N LEU A 95 2.29 11.69 -14.91
CA LEU A 95 3.55 11.86 -15.64
C LEU A 95 4.44 12.67 -14.73
N LEU A 96 5.51 12.04 -14.24
CA LEU A 96 6.49 12.69 -13.39
C LEU A 96 7.82 12.76 -14.14
N ASN A 97 8.52 13.88 -13.99
CA ASN A 97 9.89 13.99 -14.45
C ASN A 97 10.85 13.32 -13.45
N ASN A 98 12.10 13.08 -13.85
CA ASN A 98 13.08 12.42 -12.98
C ASN A 98 13.32 13.12 -11.63
N LYS A 99 13.22 14.45 -11.56
CA LYS A 99 13.41 15.21 -10.32
C LYS A 99 12.24 14.94 -9.36
N GLU A 100 11.01 15.05 -9.86
CA GLU A 100 9.78 14.77 -9.09
C GLU A 100 9.74 13.31 -8.61
N MET A 101 10.22 12.37 -9.44
CA MET A 101 10.33 10.96 -9.04
C MET A 101 11.30 10.77 -7.87
N ARG A 102 12.46 11.41 -7.94
CA ARG A 102 13.49 11.32 -6.90
C ARG A 102 12.98 11.84 -5.56
N GLU A 103 12.40 13.04 -5.57
CA GLU A 103 11.76 13.66 -4.40
C GLU A 103 10.60 12.81 -3.84
N MET A 104 9.94 12.00 -4.67
CA MET A 104 8.80 11.18 -4.25
C MET A 104 9.19 9.84 -3.64
N PHE A 105 10.27 9.20 -4.11
CA PHE A 105 10.60 7.80 -3.77
C PHE A 105 12.00 7.57 -3.20
N GLU A 106 12.93 8.52 -3.29
CA GLU A 106 14.33 8.33 -2.82
C GLU A 106 14.58 8.96 -1.44
N ASP A 107 13.74 9.88 -0.96
CA ASP A 107 13.92 10.55 0.34
C ASP A 107 13.46 9.68 1.55
N GLU A 108 13.04 8.44 1.34
CA GLU A 108 12.65 7.50 2.41
C GLU A 108 13.78 6.51 2.79
N GLU A 109 14.97 6.61 2.19
CA GLU A 109 16.16 5.80 2.55
C GLU A 109 17.04 6.42 3.67
N GLU A 110 16.74 7.63 4.17
CA GLU A 110 17.49 8.26 5.30
C GLU A 110 16.69 8.28 6.62
N VAL A 111 16.22 7.13 7.13
CA VAL A 111 15.93 6.98 8.57
C VAL A 111 16.25 5.55 9.04
N GLU A 112 17.32 5.48 9.86
CA GLU A 112 17.87 4.38 10.68
C GLU A 112 18.86 3.38 10.05
#